data_AF-A0A0D4CJZ9-F1
#
_entry.id   AF-A0A0D4CJZ9-F1
#
_cell.length_a   1.000
_cell.length_b   1.000
_cell.length_c   1.000
_cell.angle_alpha   90.00
_cell.angle_beta   90.00
_cell.angle_gamma   90.00
#
_symmetry.space_group_name_H-M   'P 1'
#
loop_
_entity.id
_entity.type
_entity.pdbx_description
1 polymer ?
#
loop_
_entity_poly.entity_id
_entity_poly.type
_entity_poly.pdbx_seq_one_letter_code
_entity_poly.pdbx_strand_id
1 'polypeptide(L)'
;MTKIAVHMTGGIAVYKAVEVVRGLQKQGHEVRVAMTQNAARFVGPATLAALTKHPVLIDQWAATLNGQVPHIELADWSELSLVVPATANLLAKMAAGLADDAVSATLLATSAPKIVVPAMNVHMWNNPATQRNIAQLRQDNVMVMDPATGMLAEGYAGKGRMPEPAAIVKQVQDYLTNGPLKGKTLVVTAGGTREALDPVRYLGNRSSGKMGIAIAKAAANAGARVELIVGSVSVALPHSDRITVTQALSTSAMAAAVSDKFQTADALIMAAAVADFRPAVLADQKIKKHGDGTLTLHLVPTEDILAKMGAQKRSDQVVIGFAAETNDLLHNADAKLQKKNADAIVANDVSEPGIGFGTDDNAVTILRPNQAPLRWSRQSKMMIAEKIVALTANLLKVGD
;
A
#
# COMPACT_ATOMS: atom_id res chain seq x y z
N MET A 1 -8.35 -13.32 -4.19
CA MET A 1 -8.76 -12.79 -5.53
C MET A 1 -8.19 -11.38 -5.65
N THR A 2 -7.55 -11.06 -6.77
CA THR A 2 -6.85 -9.77 -6.99
C THR A 2 -7.25 -9.22 -8.36
N LYS A 3 -7.41 -7.91 -8.47
CA LYS A 3 -7.68 -7.20 -9.74
C LYS A 3 -6.37 -6.88 -10.46
N ILE A 4 -6.13 -7.51 -11.59
CA ILE A 4 -4.86 -7.40 -12.34
C ILE A 4 -5.11 -6.72 -13.68
N ALA A 5 -4.47 -5.57 -13.90
CA ALA A 5 -4.40 -4.95 -15.21
C ALA A 5 -3.23 -5.54 -15.99
N VAL A 6 -3.51 -6.20 -17.11
CA VAL A 6 -2.51 -6.78 -18.01
C VAL A 6 -2.27 -5.83 -19.17
N HIS A 7 -1.03 -5.34 -19.29
CA HIS A 7 -0.59 -4.38 -20.29
C HIS A 7 0.25 -5.09 -21.36
N MET A 8 -0.29 -5.20 -22.57
CA MET A 8 0.38 -5.88 -23.68
C MET A 8 1.08 -4.90 -24.63
N THR A 9 2.35 -5.17 -24.96
CA THR A 9 3.11 -4.35 -25.91
C THR A 9 3.50 -5.09 -27.19
N GLY A 10 3.82 -4.32 -28.23
CA GLY A 10 4.08 -4.82 -29.58
C GLY A 10 5.42 -5.52 -29.76
N GLY A 11 5.50 -6.79 -29.35
CA GLY A 11 6.60 -7.69 -29.68
C GLY A 11 6.08 -9.07 -30.04
N ILE A 12 6.89 -9.86 -30.77
CA ILE A 12 6.47 -11.17 -31.29
C ILE A 12 5.95 -12.12 -30.19
N ALA A 13 6.42 -11.98 -28.95
CA ALA A 13 6.01 -12.82 -27.83
C ALA A 13 4.59 -12.53 -27.31
N VAL A 14 3.89 -11.50 -27.81
CA VAL A 14 2.58 -11.08 -27.26
C VAL A 14 1.47 -12.14 -27.41
N TYR A 15 1.56 -13.05 -28.38
CA TYR A 15 0.62 -14.18 -28.44
C TYR A 15 0.69 -15.06 -27.18
N LYS A 16 1.86 -15.19 -26.55
CA LYS A 16 2.03 -15.93 -25.29
C LYS A 16 1.34 -15.24 -24.11
N ALA A 17 1.15 -13.92 -24.18
CA ALA A 17 0.49 -13.17 -23.11
C ALA A 17 -1.00 -13.53 -22.98
N VAL A 18 -1.63 -14.07 -24.04
CA VAL A 18 -2.99 -14.61 -23.98
C VAL A 18 -3.08 -15.80 -23.01
N GLU A 19 -2.06 -16.68 -23.01
CA GLU A 19 -1.98 -17.78 -22.05
C GLU A 19 -1.73 -17.31 -20.63
N VAL A 20 -0.96 -16.23 -20.45
CA VAL A 20 -0.76 -15.59 -19.14
C VAL A 20 -2.10 -15.09 -18.59
N VAL A 21 -2.89 -14.36 -19.38
CA VAL A 21 -4.23 -13.89 -18.97
C VAL A 21 -5.11 -15.06 -18.53
N ARG A 22 -5.16 -16.13 -19.33
CA ARG A 22 -5.94 -17.33 -18.99
C ARG A 22 -5.42 -18.01 -17.72
N GLY A 23 -4.10 -18.05 -17.52
CA GLY A 23 -3.48 -18.60 -16.32
C GLY A 23 -3.84 -17.82 -15.06
N LEU A 24 -3.84 -16.50 -15.12
CA LEU A 24 -4.26 -15.63 -14.02
C LEU A 24 -5.75 -15.81 -13.68
N GLN A 25 -6.62 -15.92 -14.69
CA GLN A 25 -8.04 -16.21 -14.46
C GLN A 25 -8.27 -17.58 -13.83
N LYS A 26 -7.49 -18.61 -14.21
CA LYS A 26 -7.55 -19.94 -13.58
C LYS A 26 -7.16 -19.91 -12.09
N GLN A 27 -6.33 -18.95 -11.68
CA GLN A 27 -5.99 -18.71 -10.27
C GLN A 27 -7.05 -17.86 -9.54
N GLY A 28 -8.16 -17.53 -10.20
CA GLY A 28 -9.27 -16.79 -9.61
C GLY A 28 -9.06 -15.27 -9.55
N HIS A 29 -8.12 -14.72 -10.32
CA HIS A 29 -7.94 -13.27 -10.44
C HIS A 29 -8.93 -12.66 -11.44
N GLU A 30 -9.35 -11.41 -11.17
CA GLU A 30 -10.11 -10.61 -12.13
C GLU A 30 -9.10 -9.89 -13.04
N VAL A 31 -9.25 -10.00 -14.36
CA VAL A 31 -8.25 -9.49 -15.32
C VAL A 31 -8.89 -8.53 -16.30
N ARG A 32 -8.32 -7.34 -16.43
CA ARG A 32 -8.62 -6.39 -17.51
C ARG A 32 -7.38 -6.12 -18.32
N VAL A 33 -7.54 -5.85 -19.62
CA VAL A 33 -6.41 -5.76 -20.54
C VAL A 33 -6.32 -4.38 -21.17
N ALA A 34 -5.12 -3.82 -21.17
CA ALA A 34 -4.74 -2.70 -22.04
C ALA A 34 -3.70 -3.16 -23.06
N MET A 35 -3.77 -2.64 -24.29
CA MET A 35 -2.86 -3.00 -25.37
C MET A 35 -2.31 -1.73 -26.02
N THR A 36 -1.02 -1.70 -26.33
CA THR A 36 -0.50 -0.70 -27.28
C THR A 36 -1.09 -0.96 -28.67
N GLN A 37 -1.18 0.07 -29.51
CA GLN A 37 -1.57 -0.09 -30.92
C GLN A 37 -0.67 -1.12 -31.65
N ASN A 38 0.63 -1.17 -31.31
CA ASN A 38 1.54 -2.16 -31.88
C ASN A 38 1.25 -3.60 -31.42
N ALA A 39 0.76 -3.81 -30.19
CA ALA A 39 0.35 -5.14 -29.73
C ALA A 39 -0.87 -5.65 -30.49
N ALA A 40 -1.82 -4.76 -30.80
CA ALA A 40 -3.04 -5.08 -31.54
C ALA A 40 -2.78 -5.57 -32.98
N ARG A 41 -1.58 -5.29 -33.54
CA ARG A 41 -1.14 -5.81 -34.85
C ARG A 41 -0.74 -7.29 -34.81
N PHE A 42 -0.40 -7.83 -33.64
CA PHE A 42 -0.02 -9.24 -33.47
C PHE A 42 -1.16 -10.08 -32.92
N VAL A 43 -1.92 -9.55 -31.97
CA VAL A 43 -3.06 -10.24 -31.33
C VAL A 43 -4.26 -9.32 -31.35
N GLY A 44 -5.39 -9.80 -31.88
CA GLY A 44 -6.62 -9.02 -31.96
C GLY A 44 -7.25 -8.78 -30.58
N PRO A 45 -7.75 -7.57 -30.30
CA PRO A 45 -8.37 -7.25 -28.99
C PRO A 45 -9.65 -8.05 -28.72
N ALA A 46 -10.36 -8.48 -29.75
CA ALA A 46 -11.56 -9.32 -29.62
C ALA A 46 -11.27 -10.64 -28.87
N THR A 47 -10.09 -11.23 -29.06
CA THR A 47 -9.67 -12.45 -28.34
C THR A 47 -9.62 -12.20 -26.84
N LEU A 48 -9.01 -11.09 -26.42
CA LEU A 48 -8.86 -10.76 -25.00
C LEU A 48 -10.19 -10.30 -24.42
N ALA A 49 -11.00 -9.53 -25.15
CA ALA A 49 -12.32 -9.11 -24.70
C ALA A 49 -13.25 -10.30 -24.43
N ALA A 50 -13.23 -11.31 -25.31
CA ALA A 50 -14.00 -12.53 -25.12
C ALA A 50 -13.49 -13.35 -23.92
N LEU A 51 -12.17 -13.40 -23.72
CA LEU A 51 -11.54 -14.15 -22.63
C LEU A 51 -11.81 -13.50 -21.27
N THR A 52 -11.68 -12.18 -21.15
CA THR A 52 -11.83 -11.44 -19.89
C THR A 52 -13.26 -11.04 -19.59
N LYS A 53 -14.15 -11.03 -20.60
CA LYS A 53 -15.50 -10.45 -20.51
C LYS A 53 -15.49 -8.95 -20.19
N HIS A 54 -14.38 -8.27 -20.52
CA HIS A 54 -14.20 -6.84 -20.35
C HIS A 54 -13.71 -6.22 -21.67
N PRO A 55 -14.05 -4.96 -21.98
CA PRO A 55 -13.47 -4.26 -23.11
C PRO A 55 -11.94 -4.15 -22.94
N VAL A 56 -11.23 -4.19 -24.06
CA VAL A 56 -9.77 -4.00 -24.08
C VAL A 56 -9.47 -2.54 -24.34
N LEU A 57 -8.67 -1.93 -23.46
CA LEU A 57 -8.24 -0.54 -23.61
C LEU A 57 -7.08 -0.45 -24.61
N ILE A 58 -7.32 0.12 -25.78
CA ILE A 58 -6.28 0.31 -26.82
C ILE A 58 -6.01 1.79 -27.07
N ASP A 59 -7.07 2.60 -26.98
CA ASP A 59 -7.04 4.03 -27.24
C ASP A 59 -7.46 4.80 -25.99
N GLN A 60 -6.63 5.75 -25.57
CA GLN A 60 -6.86 6.58 -24.40
C GLN A 60 -8.00 7.59 -24.61
N TRP A 61 -8.38 7.82 -25.87
CA TRP A 61 -9.48 8.70 -26.29
C TRP A 61 -10.79 7.95 -26.53
N ALA A 62 -10.82 6.63 -26.30
CA ALA A 62 -12.02 5.82 -26.50
C ALA A 62 -13.17 6.37 -25.64
N ALA A 63 -14.33 6.57 -26.28
CA ALA A 63 -15.52 7.06 -25.59
C ALA A 63 -15.96 6.07 -24.50
N THR A 64 -16.14 6.56 -23.28
CA THR A 64 -16.70 5.77 -22.17
C THR A 64 -18.16 6.17 -21.94
N LEU A 65 -19.00 5.20 -21.55
CA LEU A 65 -20.43 5.41 -21.33
C LEU A 65 -20.74 6.42 -20.21
N ASN A 66 -19.79 6.66 -19.30
CA ASN A 66 -20.00 7.43 -18.07
C ASN A 66 -19.08 8.66 -17.95
N GLY A 67 -18.41 9.08 -19.04
CA GLY A 67 -17.48 10.22 -19.01
C GLY A 67 -16.22 9.99 -18.17
N GLN A 68 -15.96 8.75 -17.74
CA GLN A 68 -14.74 8.39 -17.02
C GLN A 68 -13.56 8.37 -17.99
N VAL A 69 -12.40 8.85 -17.54
CA VAL A 69 -11.15 8.80 -18.31
C VAL A 69 -10.62 7.37 -18.27
N PRO A 70 -10.62 6.60 -19.39
CA PRO A 70 -10.48 5.14 -19.32
C PRO A 70 -9.14 4.65 -18.75
N HIS A 71 -8.03 5.34 -19.03
CA HIS A 71 -6.73 4.97 -18.48
C HIS A 71 -6.62 5.24 -16.97
N ILE A 72 -7.34 6.24 -16.44
CA ILE A 72 -7.42 6.50 -15.00
C ILE A 72 -8.31 5.46 -14.31
N GLU A 73 -9.45 5.12 -14.93
CA GLU A 73 -10.34 4.08 -14.40
C GLU A 73 -9.61 2.74 -14.26
N LEU A 74 -8.88 2.31 -15.30
CA LEU A 74 -8.13 1.07 -15.25
C LEU A 74 -6.99 1.14 -14.21
N ALA A 75 -6.35 2.30 -14.09
CA ALA A 75 -5.28 2.53 -13.11
C ALA A 75 -5.79 2.38 -11.67
N ASP A 76 -6.93 3.01 -11.34
CA ASP A 76 -7.58 2.97 -10.03
C ASP A 76 -8.23 1.61 -9.72
N TRP A 77 -8.72 0.92 -10.75
CA TRP A 77 -9.31 -0.41 -10.59
C TRP A 77 -8.26 -1.48 -10.26
N SER A 78 -7.03 -1.33 -10.75
CA SER A 78 -5.99 -2.34 -10.62
C SER A 78 -5.36 -2.39 -9.21
N GLU A 79 -5.17 -3.60 -8.68
CA GLU A 79 -4.39 -3.88 -7.46
C GLU A 79 -2.98 -4.39 -7.80
N LEU A 80 -2.76 -4.78 -9.06
CA LEU A 80 -1.47 -5.13 -9.64
C LEU A 80 -1.48 -4.79 -11.14
N SER A 81 -0.41 -4.17 -11.63
CA SER A 81 -0.18 -3.97 -13.06
C SER A 81 0.90 -4.91 -13.58
N LEU A 82 0.56 -5.76 -14.54
CA LEU A 82 1.47 -6.71 -15.18
C LEU A 82 1.71 -6.32 -16.63
N VAL A 83 2.95 -5.97 -16.99
CA VAL A 83 3.34 -5.67 -18.36
C VAL A 83 3.93 -6.91 -19.02
N VAL A 84 3.26 -7.45 -20.02
CA VAL A 84 3.65 -8.72 -20.65
C VAL A 84 3.22 -8.83 -22.12
N PRO A 85 4.16 -8.98 -23.07
CA PRO A 85 5.58 -8.67 -22.92
C PRO A 85 5.82 -7.17 -22.71
N ALA A 86 6.91 -6.82 -22.04
CA ALA A 86 7.45 -5.48 -21.97
C ALA A 86 8.54 -5.29 -23.03
N THR A 87 8.24 -4.53 -24.08
CA THR A 87 9.23 -4.15 -25.10
C THR A 87 10.21 -3.11 -24.57
N ALA A 88 11.40 -3.01 -25.18
CA ALA A 88 12.38 -1.97 -24.81
C ALA A 88 11.81 -0.55 -24.87
N ASN A 89 10.91 -0.30 -25.85
CA ASN A 89 10.21 0.97 -25.99
C ASN A 89 9.36 1.30 -24.76
N LEU A 90 8.54 0.35 -24.28
CA LEU A 90 7.73 0.61 -23.09
C LEU A 90 8.60 0.75 -21.84
N LEU A 91 9.66 -0.05 -21.68
CA LEU A 91 10.59 0.12 -20.56
C LEU A 91 11.22 1.52 -20.54
N ALA A 92 11.57 2.06 -21.71
CA ALA A 92 12.08 3.42 -21.83
C ALA A 92 11.02 4.47 -21.46
N LYS A 93 9.78 4.31 -21.94
CA LYS A 93 8.67 5.20 -21.57
C LYS A 93 8.41 5.19 -20.06
N MET A 94 8.38 4.02 -19.44
CA MET A 94 8.17 3.89 -17.99
C MET A 94 9.29 4.56 -17.19
N ALA A 95 10.56 4.34 -17.58
CA ALA A 95 11.71 4.94 -16.88
C ALA A 95 11.78 6.47 -17.03
N ALA A 96 11.30 7.00 -18.16
CA ALA A 96 11.29 8.44 -18.44
C ALA A 96 9.98 9.15 -18.03
N GLY A 97 8.96 8.42 -17.56
CA GLY A 97 7.65 8.97 -17.24
C GLY A 97 6.84 9.45 -18.46
N LEU A 98 7.03 8.84 -19.63
CA LEU A 98 6.25 9.16 -20.83
C LEU A 98 4.88 8.46 -20.79
N ALA A 99 3.82 9.18 -21.18
CA ALA A 99 2.43 8.74 -21.15
C ALA A 99 1.68 9.18 -22.43
N ASP A 100 2.15 8.70 -23.57
CA ASP A 100 1.68 9.05 -24.92
C ASP A 100 0.74 8.01 -25.56
N ASP A 101 0.47 6.90 -24.87
CA ASP A 101 -0.53 5.90 -25.26
C ASP A 101 -1.29 5.34 -24.05
N ALA A 102 -2.39 4.63 -24.31
CA ALA A 102 -3.27 4.14 -23.24
C ALA A 102 -2.57 3.26 -22.20
N VAL A 103 -1.59 2.45 -22.61
CA VAL A 103 -0.82 1.59 -21.71
C VAL A 103 0.12 2.41 -20.84
N SER A 104 0.94 3.26 -21.45
CA SER A 104 1.90 4.11 -20.74
C SER A 104 1.22 5.12 -19.82
N ALA A 105 0.10 5.72 -20.25
CA ALA A 105 -0.72 6.60 -19.41
C ALA A 105 -1.32 5.87 -18.20
N THR A 106 -1.86 4.66 -18.39
CA THR A 106 -2.38 3.85 -17.28
C THR A 106 -1.26 3.49 -16.29
N LEU A 107 -0.09 3.09 -16.79
CA LEU A 107 1.06 2.70 -15.97
C LEU A 107 1.65 3.89 -15.20
N LEU A 108 1.64 5.09 -15.76
CA LEU A 108 2.08 6.31 -15.06
C LEU A 108 1.09 6.73 -13.97
N ALA A 109 -0.22 6.56 -14.22
CA ALA A 109 -1.27 6.95 -13.28
C ALA A 109 -1.45 5.96 -12.11
N THR A 110 -1.18 4.67 -12.32
CA THR A 110 -1.50 3.65 -11.30
C THR A 110 -0.59 3.71 -10.07
N SER A 111 -1.22 3.70 -8.90
CA SER A 111 -0.55 3.50 -7.60
C SER A 111 -0.25 2.03 -7.31
N ALA A 112 -0.83 1.09 -8.08
CA ALA A 112 -0.61 -0.32 -7.87
C ALA A 112 0.86 -0.73 -8.13
N PRO A 113 1.34 -1.79 -7.45
CA PRO A 113 2.62 -2.41 -7.76
C PRO A 113 2.68 -2.86 -9.22
N LYS A 114 3.89 -2.84 -9.77
CA LYS A 114 4.13 -3.11 -11.20
C LYS A 114 5.10 -4.27 -11.34
N ILE A 115 4.73 -5.26 -12.15
CA ILE A 115 5.61 -6.32 -12.62
C ILE A 115 5.77 -6.15 -14.13
N VAL A 116 7.01 -6.15 -14.61
CA VAL A 116 7.29 -6.10 -16.06
C VAL A 116 8.02 -7.36 -16.48
N VAL A 117 7.66 -7.88 -17.66
CA VAL A 117 8.22 -9.10 -18.25
C VAL A 117 8.90 -8.75 -19.58
N PRO A 118 10.19 -8.36 -19.56
CA PRO A 118 10.93 -7.99 -20.75
C PRO A 118 10.94 -9.09 -21.81
N ALA A 119 10.73 -8.70 -23.07
CA ALA A 119 10.93 -9.58 -24.22
C ALA A 119 11.43 -8.78 -25.42
N MET A 120 12.62 -9.10 -25.90
CA MET A 120 13.29 -8.41 -27.01
C MET A 120 14.49 -9.20 -27.53
N ASN A 121 15.04 -8.76 -28.66
CA ASN A 121 16.32 -9.26 -29.17
C ASN A 121 17.45 -9.13 -28.13
N VAL A 122 18.45 -10.03 -28.15
CA VAL A 122 19.58 -9.99 -27.19
C VAL A 122 20.41 -8.72 -27.28
N HIS A 123 20.59 -8.12 -28.47
CA HIS A 123 21.30 -6.86 -28.62
C HIS A 123 20.51 -5.69 -28.02
N MET A 124 19.19 -5.72 -28.13
CA MET A 124 18.31 -4.74 -27.47
C MET A 124 18.35 -4.91 -25.95
N TRP A 125 18.35 -6.16 -25.46
CA TRP A 125 18.48 -6.48 -24.04
C TRP A 125 19.80 -5.95 -23.48
N ASN A 126 20.91 -6.25 -24.14
CA ASN A 126 22.25 -5.82 -23.70
C ASN A 126 22.57 -4.34 -23.97
N ASN A 127 21.68 -3.60 -24.66
CA ASN A 127 21.93 -2.20 -24.96
C ASN A 127 22.06 -1.37 -23.67
N PRO A 128 23.06 -0.47 -23.55
CA PRO A 128 23.24 0.36 -22.37
C PRO A 128 22.00 1.18 -21.97
N ALA A 129 21.20 1.64 -22.94
CA ALA A 129 19.96 2.36 -22.65
C ALA A 129 18.94 1.45 -21.96
N THR A 130 18.74 0.24 -22.47
CA THR A 130 17.83 -0.76 -21.87
C THR A 130 18.27 -1.11 -20.46
N GLN A 131 19.57 -1.34 -20.25
CA GLN A 131 20.11 -1.67 -18.92
C GLN A 131 19.96 -0.52 -17.93
N ARG A 132 20.18 0.75 -18.36
CA ARG A 132 19.90 1.93 -17.52
C ARG A 132 18.42 2.01 -17.14
N ASN A 133 17.52 1.82 -18.10
CA ASN A 133 16.08 1.87 -17.84
C ASN A 133 15.64 0.78 -16.86
N ILE A 134 16.15 -0.46 -17.00
CA ILE A 134 15.87 -1.56 -16.07
C ILE A 134 16.36 -1.23 -14.66
N ALA A 135 17.57 -0.66 -14.54
CA ALA A 135 18.11 -0.26 -13.25
C ALA A 135 17.25 0.82 -12.59
N GLN A 136 16.84 1.84 -13.34
CA GLN A 136 15.94 2.90 -12.87
C GLN A 136 14.60 2.32 -12.41
N LEU A 137 13.96 1.47 -13.22
CA LEU A 137 12.69 0.83 -12.88
C LEU A 137 12.78 0.02 -11.57
N ARG A 138 13.89 -0.70 -11.36
CA ARG A 138 14.12 -1.42 -10.10
C ARG A 138 14.27 -0.47 -8.91
N GLN A 139 14.93 0.67 -9.08
CA GLN A 139 15.02 1.73 -8.05
C GLN A 139 13.66 2.35 -7.74
N ASP A 140 12.79 2.45 -8.76
CA ASP A 140 11.41 2.92 -8.63
C ASP A 140 10.45 1.85 -8.09
N ASN A 141 10.99 0.75 -7.55
CA ASN A 141 10.25 -0.39 -6.99
C ASN A 141 9.36 -1.14 -8.00
N VAL A 142 9.69 -1.10 -9.29
CA VAL A 142 9.08 -1.97 -10.30
C VAL A 142 9.79 -3.33 -10.29
N MET A 143 9.03 -4.41 -10.18
CA MET A 143 9.57 -5.76 -10.29
C MET A 143 9.86 -6.08 -11.76
N VAL A 144 11.13 -6.19 -12.12
CA VAL A 144 11.58 -6.57 -13.47
C VAL A 144 11.97 -8.04 -13.49
N MET A 145 11.19 -8.88 -14.18
CA MET A 145 11.58 -10.28 -14.42
C MET A 145 12.76 -10.37 -15.38
N ASP A 146 13.67 -11.32 -15.16
CA ASP A 146 14.70 -11.60 -16.15
C ASP A 146 14.12 -12.38 -17.35
N PRO A 147 14.51 -12.04 -18.58
CA PRO A 147 14.14 -12.82 -19.74
C PRO A 147 14.83 -14.19 -19.73
N ALA A 148 14.18 -15.17 -20.35
CA ALA A 148 14.75 -16.47 -20.60
C ALA A 148 15.88 -16.41 -21.64
N THR A 149 16.74 -17.42 -21.60
CA THR A 149 17.72 -17.70 -22.67
C THR A 149 17.18 -18.82 -23.54
N GLY A 150 17.24 -18.64 -24.86
CA GLY A 150 16.82 -19.67 -25.81
C GLY A 150 16.81 -19.14 -27.23
N MET A 151 16.31 -19.96 -28.16
CA MET A 151 16.12 -19.55 -29.56
C MET A 151 15.19 -18.34 -29.64
N LEU A 152 15.69 -17.28 -30.28
CA LEU A 152 14.94 -16.06 -30.60
C LEU A 152 14.32 -16.18 -32.00
N ALA A 153 13.41 -15.26 -32.34
CA ALA A 153 12.72 -15.27 -33.64
C ALA A 153 13.68 -15.03 -34.82
N GLU A 154 14.84 -14.42 -34.54
CA GLU A 154 15.90 -14.08 -35.47
C GLU A 154 16.81 -15.28 -35.82
N GLY A 155 16.55 -16.46 -35.26
CA GLY A 155 17.20 -17.72 -35.67
C GLY A 155 18.47 -18.09 -34.90
N TYR A 156 18.81 -17.36 -33.83
CA TYR A 156 19.93 -17.71 -32.95
C TYR A 156 19.54 -17.65 -31.46
N ALA A 157 20.34 -18.32 -30.61
CA ALA A 157 20.08 -18.38 -29.17
C ALA A 157 20.62 -17.14 -28.45
N GLY A 158 19.83 -16.58 -27.53
CA GLY A 158 20.25 -15.42 -26.74
C GLY A 158 19.35 -15.16 -25.53
N LYS A 159 19.82 -14.32 -24.61
CA LYS A 159 19.03 -13.82 -23.46
C LYS A 159 18.16 -12.66 -23.93
N GLY A 160 16.84 -12.78 -23.76
CA GLY A 160 15.87 -11.79 -24.28
C GLY A 160 14.50 -12.38 -24.60
N ARG A 161 14.38 -13.71 -24.62
CA ARG A 161 13.12 -14.41 -24.81
C ARG A 161 12.19 -14.19 -23.62
N MET A 162 10.91 -13.98 -23.87
CA MET A 162 9.88 -13.95 -22.83
C MET A 162 9.88 -15.29 -22.06
N PRO A 163 9.90 -15.29 -20.72
CA PRO A 163 9.70 -16.50 -19.92
C PRO A 163 8.40 -17.22 -20.32
N GLU A 164 8.33 -18.54 -20.12
CA GLU A 164 7.12 -19.27 -20.47
C GLU A 164 5.91 -18.82 -19.64
N PRO A 165 4.69 -18.81 -20.19
CA PRO A 165 3.50 -18.28 -19.51
C PRO A 165 3.29 -18.84 -18.10
N ALA A 166 3.50 -20.13 -17.90
CA ALA A 166 3.39 -20.77 -16.59
C ALA A 166 4.38 -20.19 -15.56
N ALA A 167 5.60 -19.85 -15.97
CA ALA A 167 6.59 -19.23 -15.09
C ALA A 167 6.19 -17.80 -14.71
N ILE A 168 5.59 -17.04 -15.64
CA ILE A 168 5.07 -15.69 -15.37
C ILE A 168 3.90 -15.75 -14.40
N VAL A 169 2.93 -16.64 -14.65
CA VAL A 169 1.78 -16.85 -13.77
C VAL A 169 2.23 -17.28 -12.37
N LYS A 170 3.22 -18.18 -12.28
CA LYS A 170 3.83 -18.55 -11.00
C LYS A 170 4.50 -17.35 -10.32
N GLN A 171 5.27 -16.53 -11.05
CA GLN A 171 5.92 -15.36 -10.49
C GLN A 171 4.92 -14.32 -9.97
N VAL A 172 3.80 -14.11 -10.68
CA VAL A 172 2.71 -13.25 -10.21
C VAL A 172 2.09 -13.83 -8.94
N GLN A 173 1.80 -15.13 -8.92
CA GLN A 173 1.30 -15.80 -7.71
C GLN A 173 2.28 -15.67 -6.55
N ASP A 174 3.57 -15.91 -6.78
CA ASP A 174 4.63 -15.76 -5.78
C ASP A 174 4.74 -14.31 -5.31
N TYR A 175 4.58 -13.32 -6.18
CA TYR A 175 4.56 -11.92 -5.78
C TYR A 175 3.36 -11.61 -4.86
N LEU A 176 2.17 -12.13 -5.20
CA LEU A 176 0.94 -11.95 -4.41
C LEU A 176 0.91 -12.77 -3.11
N THR A 177 1.74 -13.80 -3.00
CA THR A 177 1.80 -14.71 -1.82
C THR A 177 3.06 -14.56 -0.97
N ASN A 178 4.18 -14.13 -1.56
CA ASN A 178 5.51 -14.01 -0.95
C ASN A 178 6.00 -12.56 -0.90
N GLY A 179 5.08 -11.61 -0.67
CA GLY A 179 5.47 -10.24 -0.39
C GLY A 179 6.47 -10.15 0.78
N PRO A 180 7.15 -8.99 0.96
CA PRO A 180 8.28 -8.86 1.87
C PRO A 180 7.94 -9.12 3.35
N LEU A 181 6.66 -9.25 3.70
CA LEU A 181 6.18 -9.59 5.04
C LEU A 181 5.52 -10.98 5.11
N LYS A 182 5.76 -11.87 4.13
CA LYS A 182 5.25 -13.23 4.19
C LYS A 182 5.64 -13.92 5.49
N GLY A 183 4.66 -14.56 6.13
CA GLY A 183 4.86 -15.30 7.38
C GLY A 183 4.90 -14.39 8.62
N LYS A 184 5.02 -13.08 8.44
CA LYS A 184 5.01 -12.11 9.53
C LYS A 184 3.56 -11.76 9.93
N THR A 185 3.39 -11.41 11.19
CA THR A 185 2.14 -10.97 11.80
C THR A 185 2.31 -9.52 12.26
N LEU A 186 1.44 -8.63 11.79
CA LEU A 186 1.47 -7.20 12.12
C LEU A 186 0.22 -6.83 12.93
N VAL A 187 0.40 -6.07 14.00
CA VAL A 187 -0.68 -5.37 14.69
C VAL A 187 -0.75 -3.95 14.15
N VAL A 188 -1.91 -3.51 13.69
CA VAL A 188 -2.13 -2.15 13.19
C VAL A 188 -3.31 -1.54 13.92
N THR A 189 -3.12 -0.36 14.52
CA THR A 189 -4.23 0.38 15.14
C THR A 189 -4.77 1.44 14.19
N ALA A 190 -6.09 1.64 14.12
CA ALA A 190 -6.70 2.67 13.30
C ALA A 190 -7.88 3.37 13.99
N GLY A 191 -8.18 4.60 13.57
CA GLY A 191 -9.32 5.37 14.06
C GLY A 191 -9.02 6.20 15.30
N GLY A 192 -10.05 6.82 15.85
CA GLY A 192 -9.99 7.62 17.08
C GLY A 192 -10.62 6.88 18.27
N THR A 193 -10.07 7.01 19.47
CA THR A 193 -10.73 6.50 20.68
C THR A 193 -11.82 7.45 21.18
N ARG A 194 -12.75 6.90 21.96
CA ARG A 194 -13.91 7.58 22.57
C ARG A 194 -13.90 7.29 24.07
N GLU A 195 -13.59 8.31 24.86
CA GLU A 195 -13.61 8.25 26.32
C GLU A 195 -14.98 8.70 26.82
N ALA A 196 -15.79 7.77 27.31
CA ALA A 196 -17.16 8.04 27.73
C ALA A 196 -17.20 9.03 28.92
N LEU A 197 -18.02 10.06 28.79
CA LEU A 197 -18.38 10.98 29.87
C LEU A 197 -19.56 10.43 30.67
N ASP A 198 -20.55 9.95 29.92
CA ASP A 198 -21.80 9.34 30.39
C ASP A 198 -22.26 8.32 29.31
N PRO A 199 -23.39 7.60 29.46
CA PRO A 199 -23.83 6.60 28.48
C PRO A 199 -24.17 7.17 27.09
N VAL A 200 -24.21 8.50 26.92
CA VAL A 200 -24.64 9.19 25.69
C VAL A 200 -23.50 10.00 25.06
N ARG A 201 -22.56 10.51 25.86
CA ARG A 201 -21.53 11.46 25.43
C ARG A 201 -20.14 10.90 25.67
N TYR A 202 -19.19 11.32 24.83
CA TYR A 202 -17.79 10.94 24.94
C TYR A 202 -16.88 12.09 24.51
N LEU A 203 -15.62 12.03 24.96
CA LEU A 203 -14.50 12.80 24.43
C LEU A 203 -13.82 11.96 23.34
N GLY A 204 -13.52 12.58 22.20
CA GLY A 204 -12.87 11.89 21.09
C GLY A 204 -12.17 12.87 20.16
N ASN A 205 -11.53 12.33 19.13
CA ASN A 205 -10.80 13.12 18.13
C ASN A 205 -11.39 12.94 16.72
N ARG A 206 -10.86 13.72 15.77
CA ARG A 206 -11.34 13.80 14.37
C ARG A 206 -10.72 12.75 13.45
N SER A 207 -10.17 11.66 13.98
CA SER A 207 -9.55 10.62 13.15
C SER A 207 -10.59 9.89 12.30
N SER A 208 -10.36 9.84 10.99
CA SER A 208 -11.18 9.06 10.06
C SER A 208 -10.81 7.58 10.02
N GLY A 209 -9.61 7.22 10.50
CA GLY A 209 -9.04 5.88 10.39
C GLY A 209 -8.41 5.54 9.04
N LYS A 210 -8.50 6.43 8.03
CA LYS A 210 -8.01 6.19 6.66
C LYS A 210 -6.55 5.70 6.61
N MET A 211 -5.66 6.31 7.40
CA MET A 211 -4.23 5.98 7.38
C MET A 211 -3.96 4.56 7.92
N GLY A 212 -4.47 4.23 9.11
CA GLY A 212 -4.30 2.89 9.68
C GLY A 212 -4.94 1.79 8.83
N ILE A 213 -6.09 2.07 8.21
CA ILE A 213 -6.74 1.12 7.28
C ILE A 213 -5.92 0.94 6.00
N ALA A 214 -5.34 2.01 5.44
CA ALA A 214 -4.43 1.91 4.29
C ALA A 214 -3.19 1.07 4.62
N ILE A 215 -2.60 1.26 5.81
CA ILE A 215 -1.46 0.45 6.30
C ILE A 215 -1.85 -1.03 6.42
N ALA A 216 -3.02 -1.33 7.01
CA ALA A 216 -3.48 -2.71 7.13
C ALA A 216 -3.66 -3.40 5.77
N LYS A 217 -4.23 -2.69 4.77
CA LYS A 217 -4.35 -3.19 3.40
C LYS A 217 -2.99 -3.41 2.76
N ALA A 218 -2.09 -2.43 2.83
CA ALA A 218 -0.74 -2.53 2.29
C ALA A 218 0.06 -3.69 2.92
N ALA A 219 -0.07 -3.91 4.23
CA ALA A 219 0.58 -5.00 4.95
C ALA A 219 0.06 -6.38 4.51
N ALA A 220 -1.27 -6.53 4.38
CA ALA A 220 -1.88 -7.75 3.87
C ALA A 220 -1.47 -8.06 2.42
N ASN A 221 -1.39 -7.01 1.58
CA ASN A 221 -0.90 -7.10 0.21
C ASN A 221 0.59 -7.50 0.16
N ALA A 222 1.39 -7.02 1.12
CA ALA A 222 2.78 -7.42 1.31
C ALA A 222 2.94 -8.82 1.94
N GLY A 223 1.86 -9.57 2.14
CA GLY A 223 1.89 -10.97 2.56
C GLY A 223 1.78 -11.21 4.08
N ALA A 224 1.62 -10.16 4.89
CA ALA A 224 1.45 -10.29 6.34
C ALA A 224 0.07 -10.82 6.72
N ARG A 225 -0.02 -11.52 7.87
CA ARG A 225 -1.27 -11.58 8.66
C ARG A 225 -1.39 -10.28 9.45
N VAL A 226 -2.58 -9.68 9.47
CA VAL A 226 -2.81 -8.38 10.11
C VAL A 226 -3.89 -8.50 11.17
N GLU A 227 -3.55 -8.10 12.39
CA GLU A 227 -4.48 -7.85 13.49
C GLU A 227 -4.81 -6.35 13.50
N LEU A 228 -5.93 -5.98 12.88
CA LEU A 228 -6.37 -4.59 12.76
C LEU A 228 -7.27 -4.23 13.94
N ILE A 229 -6.75 -3.44 14.88
CA ILE A 229 -7.46 -2.97 16.06
C ILE A 229 -8.04 -1.58 15.77
N VAL A 230 -9.37 -1.44 15.81
CA VAL A 230 -10.05 -0.22 15.35
C VAL A 230 -10.84 0.46 16.45
N GLY A 231 -10.59 1.76 16.61
CA GLY A 231 -11.48 2.66 17.34
C GLY A 231 -12.65 3.10 16.47
N SER A 232 -13.09 4.34 16.66
CA SER A 232 -14.05 5.02 15.78
C SER A 232 -13.41 5.31 14.42
N VAL A 233 -14.00 4.78 13.35
CA VAL A 233 -13.61 5.04 11.96
C VAL A 233 -14.80 5.59 11.16
N SER A 234 -14.51 6.34 10.10
CA SER A 234 -15.54 6.92 9.20
C SER A 234 -15.49 6.33 7.79
N VAL A 235 -14.73 5.25 7.60
CA VAL A 235 -14.54 4.57 6.31
C VAL A 235 -14.80 3.08 6.46
N ALA A 236 -15.13 2.41 5.36
CA ALA A 236 -15.39 0.98 5.35
C ALA A 236 -14.16 0.19 5.83
N LEU A 237 -14.42 -0.81 6.68
CA LEU A 237 -13.40 -1.74 7.12
C LEU A 237 -12.99 -2.65 5.94
N PRO A 238 -11.71 -3.03 5.84
CA PRO A 238 -11.26 -3.91 4.76
C PRO A 238 -11.81 -5.32 4.93
N HIS A 239 -12.11 -5.98 3.82
CA HIS A 239 -12.39 -7.42 3.75
C HIS A 239 -11.19 -8.11 3.10
N SER A 240 -10.53 -9.00 3.85
CA SER A 240 -9.38 -9.78 3.37
C SER A 240 -9.18 -10.99 4.29
N ASP A 241 -8.87 -12.15 3.73
CA ASP A 241 -8.58 -13.37 4.50
C ASP A 241 -7.31 -13.25 5.39
N ARG A 242 -6.51 -12.21 5.16
CA ARG A 242 -5.30 -11.91 5.93
C ARG A 242 -5.51 -10.88 7.03
N ILE A 243 -6.69 -10.23 7.10
CA ILE A 243 -6.96 -9.16 8.07
C ILE A 243 -8.06 -9.63 9.04
N THR A 244 -7.71 -9.73 10.32
CA THR A 244 -8.67 -9.91 11.42
C THR A 244 -8.93 -8.56 12.06
N VAL A 245 -10.20 -8.18 12.19
CA VAL A 245 -10.58 -6.87 12.75
C VAL A 245 -11.10 -7.03 14.17
N THR A 246 -10.55 -6.27 15.10
CA THR A 246 -11.01 -6.19 16.51
C THR A 246 -11.45 -4.76 16.82
N GLN A 247 -12.68 -4.57 17.27
CA GLN A 247 -13.15 -3.25 17.70
C GLN A 247 -12.71 -2.95 19.14
N ALA A 248 -12.15 -1.76 19.35
CA ALA A 248 -11.70 -1.25 20.63
C ALA A 248 -11.93 0.28 20.71
N LEU A 249 -13.12 0.65 21.20
CA LEU A 249 -13.59 2.04 21.11
C LEU A 249 -12.93 2.99 22.11
N SER A 250 -12.46 2.53 23.27
CA SER A 250 -11.76 3.34 24.26
C SER A 250 -10.25 3.09 24.24
N THR A 251 -9.49 4.02 24.80
CA THR A 251 -8.02 3.90 24.95
C THR A 251 -7.65 2.65 25.75
N SER A 252 -8.36 2.39 26.85
CA SER A 252 -8.14 1.18 27.67
C SER A 252 -8.43 -0.12 26.92
N ALA A 253 -9.52 -0.18 26.15
CA ALA A 253 -9.85 -1.35 25.34
C ALA A 253 -8.79 -1.57 24.24
N MET A 254 -8.32 -0.49 23.62
CA MET A 254 -7.28 -0.56 22.61
C MET A 254 -5.95 -1.00 23.22
N ALA A 255 -5.59 -0.49 24.40
CA ALA A 255 -4.39 -0.90 25.13
C ALA A 255 -4.40 -2.40 25.44
N ALA A 256 -5.55 -2.93 25.90
CA ALA A 256 -5.72 -4.35 26.18
C ALA A 256 -5.58 -5.21 24.91
N ALA A 257 -6.27 -4.84 23.84
CA ALA A 257 -6.20 -5.56 22.56
C ALA A 257 -4.79 -5.53 21.95
N VAL A 258 -4.10 -4.38 22.00
CA VAL A 258 -2.73 -4.26 21.52
C VAL A 258 -1.79 -5.12 22.37
N SER A 259 -1.93 -5.08 23.70
CA SER A 259 -1.09 -5.86 24.61
C SER A 259 -1.27 -7.37 24.42
N ASP A 260 -2.48 -7.84 24.12
CA ASP A 260 -2.78 -9.25 23.82
C ASP A 260 -2.13 -9.67 22.50
N LYS A 261 -2.43 -8.95 21.41
CA LYS A 261 -2.01 -9.34 20.05
C LYS A 261 -0.53 -9.13 19.78
N PHE A 262 0.07 -8.09 20.37
CA PHE A 262 1.47 -7.76 20.08
C PHE A 262 2.45 -8.76 20.67
N GLN A 263 2.07 -9.53 21.71
CA GLN A 263 2.93 -10.55 22.31
C GLN A 263 3.44 -11.57 21.28
N THR A 264 2.61 -11.96 20.31
CA THR A 264 2.96 -12.97 19.29
C THR A 264 3.22 -12.37 17.92
N ALA A 265 3.14 -11.05 17.77
CA ALA A 265 3.34 -10.37 16.50
C ALA A 265 4.82 -10.07 16.24
N ASP A 266 5.15 -9.77 14.99
CA ASP A 266 6.47 -9.32 14.57
C ASP A 266 6.57 -7.79 14.63
N ALA A 267 5.49 -7.06 14.34
CA ALA A 267 5.50 -5.61 14.39
C ALA A 267 4.18 -4.97 14.84
N LEU A 268 4.28 -3.78 15.43
CA LEU A 268 3.18 -2.91 15.82
C LEU A 268 3.29 -1.57 15.07
N ILE A 269 2.22 -1.17 14.39
CA ILE A 269 2.09 0.14 13.76
C ILE A 269 0.92 0.90 14.40
N MET A 270 1.26 1.84 15.29
CA MET A 270 0.31 2.62 16.06
C MET A 270 -0.18 3.86 15.30
N ALA A 271 -1.05 3.67 14.32
CA ALA A 271 -1.65 4.75 13.52
C ALA A 271 -3.00 5.29 14.05
N ALA A 272 -3.50 4.77 15.19
CA ALA A 272 -4.71 5.28 15.82
C ALA A 272 -4.43 6.60 16.54
N ALA A 273 -5.42 7.50 16.51
CA ALA A 273 -5.41 8.68 17.34
C ALA A 273 -6.01 8.31 18.70
N VAL A 274 -5.14 8.03 19.67
CA VAL A 274 -5.53 7.70 21.04
C VAL A 274 -5.72 8.99 21.82
N ALA A 275 -6.76 9.07 22.65
CA ALA A 275 -7.00 10.21 23.52
C ALA A 275 -5.96 10.27 24.64
N ASP A 276 -5.36 11.44 24.88
CA ASP A 276 -4.36 11.64 25.95
C ASP A 276 -4.97 11.70 27.35
N PHE A 277 -6.27 12.01 27.44
CA PHE A 277 -6.99 12.17 28.69
C PHE A 277 -8.36 11.48 28.65
N ARG A 278 -8.81 11.03 29.82
CA ARG A 278 -10.15 10.48 30.06
C ARG A 278 -10.79 11.10 31.30
N PRO A 279 -12.13 11.04 31.46
CA PRO A 279 -12.77 11.47 32.70
C PRO A 279 -12.25 10.68 33.91
N ALA A 280 -12.04 11.38 35.03
CA ALA A 280 -11.65 10.77 36.30
C ALA A 280 -12.74 9.85 36.85
N VAL A 281 -14.01 10.22 36.63
CA VAL A 281 -15.20 9.49 37.05
C VAL A 281 -16.12 9.38 35.85
N LEU A 282 -16.60 8.16 35.59
CA LEU A 282 -17.58 7.89 34.54
C LEU A 282 -18.97 7.98 35.15
N ALA A 283 -19.85 8.81 34.59
CA ALA A 283 -21.19 8.96 35.11
C ALA A 283 -22.07 7.78 34.64
N ASP A 284 -22.78 7.13 35.56
CA ASP A 284 -23.69 6.02 35.22
C ASP A 284 -24.98 6.48 34.52
N GLN A 285 -25.28 7.78 34.61
CA GLN A 285 -26.45 8.40 34.01
C GLN A 285 -26.06 9.60 33.17
N LYS A 286 -26.88 9.89 32.15
CA LYS A 286 -26.72 11.08 31.30
C LYS A 286 -26.59 12.32 32.18
N ILE A 287 -25.48 13.03 32.04
CA ILE A 287 -25.23 14.27 32.79
C ILE A 287 -26.32 15.27 32.40
N LYS A 288 -27.18 15.60 33.36
CA LYS A 288 -28.26 16.57 33.20
C LYS A 288 -27.71 17.98 33.30
N LYS A 289 -28.40 18.93 32.66
CA LYS A 289 -28.15 20.35 32.91
C LYS A 289 -28.63 20.67 34.33
N HIS A 290 -27.72 21.07 35.21
CA HIS A 290 -28.03 21.53 36.57
C HIS A 290 -27.53 22.97 36.73
N GLY A 291 -28.25 23.77 37.52
CA GLY A 291 -27.77 25.07 38.04
C GLY A 291 -27.23 26.04 37.00
N ASP A 292 -26.24 26.84 37.40
CA ASP A 292 -25.57 27.98 36.72
C ASP A 292 -25.14 27.82 35.24
N GLY A 293 -25.46 26.69 34.60
CA GLY A 293 -25.29 26.48 33.16
C GLY A 293 -23.91 25.96 32.78
N THR A 294 -23.02 25.70 33.74
CA THR A 294 -21.65 25.26 33.47
C THR A 294 -21.44 23.77 33.77
N LEU A 295 -20.51 23.13 33.05
CA LEU A 295 -20.08 21.75 33.28
C LEU A 295 -18.56 21.71 33.45
N THR A 296 -18.10 21.27 34.61
CA THR A 296 -16.67 21.04 34.86
C THR A 296 -16.35 19.55 34.74
N LEU A 297 -15.36 19.21 33.90
CA LEU A 297 -14.87 17.84 33.74
C LEU A 297 -13.47 17.73 34.33
N HIS A 298 -13.30 16.82 35.29
CA HIS A 298 -11.98 16.44 35.79
C HIS A 298 -11.41 15.34 34.92
N LEU A 299 -10.32 15.63 34.23
CA LEU A 299 -9.66 14.70 33.32
C LEU A 299 -8.36 14.18 33.93
N VAL A 300 -8.09 12.90 33.70
CA VAL A 300 -6.85 12.22 34.08
C VAL A 300 -6.16 11.65 32.84
N PRO A 301 -4.83 11.58 32.80
CA PRO A 301 -4.11 10.99 31.68
C PRO A 301 -4.56 9.55 31.39
N THR A 302 -4.56 9.18 30.12
CA THR A 302 -4.72 7.77 29.70
C THR A 302 -3.38 7.04 29.74
N GLU A 303 -3.44 5.72 29.55
CA GLU A 303 -2.25 4.89 29.41
C GLU A 303 -1.54 5.17 28.08
N ASP A 304 -0.22 5.32 28.13
CA ASP A 304 0.60 5.50 26.94
C ASP A 304 0.96 4.15 26.32
N ILE A 305 0.08 3.68 25.43
CA ILE A 305 0.20 2.37 24.77
C ILE A 305 1.54 2.24 24.05
N LEU A 306 1.98 3.27 23.33
CA LEU A 306 3.22 3.23 22.56
C LEU A 306 4.44 3.09 23.46
N ALA A 307 4.50 3.86 24.56
CA ALA A 307 5.58 3.74 25.55
C ALA A 307 5.62 2.35 26.18
N LYS A 308 4.44 1.82 26.55
CA LYS A 308 4.34 0.49 27.16
C LYS A 308 4.81 -0.61 26.22
N MET A 309 4.35 -0.58 24.96
CA MET A 309 4.76 -1.57 23.96
C MET A 309 6.24 -1.42 23.61
N GLY A 310 6.77 -0.20 23.48
CA GLY A 310 8.19 0.02 23.26
C GLY A 310 9.07 -0.46 24.42
N ALA A 311 8.60 -0.40 25.67
CA ALA A 311 9.31 -0.94 26.83
C ALA A 311 9.23 -2.48 26.92
N GLN A 312 8.18 -3.09 26.36
CA GLN A 312 7.93 -4.54 26.43
C GLN A 312 8.32 -5.30 25.15
N LYS A 313 8.68 -4.59 24.07
CA LYS A 313 9.02 -5.22 22.79
C LYS A 313 10.25 -6.12 22.94
N ARG A 314 10.22 -7.26 22.28
CA ARG A 314 11.40 -8.12 22.13
C ARG A 314 12.36 -7.52 21.11
N SER A 315 13.60 -8.02 21.07
CA SER A 315 14.63 -7.54 20.14
C SER A 315 14.32 -7.85 18.67
N ASP A 316 13.51 -8.88 18.39
CA ASP A 316 13.05 -9.26 17.06
C ASP A 316 11.79 -8.51 16.60
N GLN A 317 11.22 -7.66 17.48
CA GLN A 317 9.99 -6.93 17.19
C GLN A 317 10.23 -5.49 16.79
N VAL A 318 9.36 -4.98 15.93
CA VAL A 318 9.39 -3.59 15.46
C VAL A 318 8.17 -2.82 15.98
N VAL A 319 8.39 -1.63 16.52
CA VAL A 319 7.35 -0.71 16.99
C VAL A 319 7.46 0.62 16.24
N ILE A 320 6.42 0.97 15.50
CA ILE A 320 6.30 2.22 14.75
C ILE A 320 5.17 3.05 15.33
N GLY A 321 5.48 4.29 15.73
CA GLY A 321 4.51 5.25 16.24
C GLY A 321 4.18 6.35 15.23
N PHE A 322 3.10 7.09 15.51
CA PHE A 322 2.76 8.32 14.79
C PHE A 322 2.87 9.54 15.71
N ALA A 323 3.25 10.66 15.12
CA ALA A 323 3.20 11.98 15.75
C ALA A 323 2.44 12.93 14.81
N ALA A 324 1.41 13.57 15.33
CA ALA A 324 0.69 14.64 14.63
C ALA A 324 0.91 15.89 15.46
N GLU A 325 1.73 16.81 14.98
CA GLU A 325 2.07 18.04 15.69
C GLU A 325 1.65 19.25 14.86
N THR A 326 1.35 20.35 15.55
CA THR A 326 1.05 21.65 14.94
C THR A 326 2.20 22.64 15.09
N ASN A 327 3.22 22.31 15.88
CA ASN A 327 4.41 23.10 16.13
C ASN A 327 5.63 22.21 16.38
N ASP A 328 6.81 22.69 16.01
CA ASP A 328 8.12 22.06 16.26
C ASP A 328 8.16 20.53 16.04
N LEU A 329 7.62 20.11 14.89
CA LEU A 329 7.34 18.71 14.55
C LEU A 329 8.56 17.79 14.76
N LEU A 330 9.74 18.21 14.31
CA LEU A 330 10.93 17.37 14.34
C LEU A 330 11.45 17.17 15.77
N HIS A 331 11.48 18.23 16.58
CA HIS A 331 11.91 18.14 17.97
C HIS A 331 10.97 17.24 18.78
N ASN A 332 9.66 17.45 18.65
CA ASN A 332 8.65 16.67 19.35
C ASN A 332 8.65 15.21 18.91
N ALA A 333 8.79 14.94 17.61
CA ALA A 333 8.86 13.59 17.09
C ALA A 333 10.14 12.84 17.52
N ASP A 334 11.29 13.52 17.61
CA ASP A 334 12.55 12.92 18.09
C ASP A 334 12.49 12.61 19.60
N ALA A 335 11.98 13.56 20.40
CA ALA A 335 11.73 13.33 21.82
C ALA A 335 10.77 12.14 22.03
N LYS A 336 9.74 12.01 21.20
CA LYS A 336 8.81 10.87 21.21
C LYS A 336 9.51 9.57 20.82
N LEU A 337 10.33 9.57 19.77
CA LEU A 337 11.09 8.39 19.34
C LEU A 337 11.91 7.80 20.50
N GLN A 338 12.68 8.65 21.19
CA GLN A 338 13.51 8.24 22.32
C GLN A 338 12.67 7.82 23.53
N LYS A 339 11.73 8.66 23.96
CA LYS A 339 10.91 8.41 25.15
C LYS A 339 10.06 7.15 25.02
N LYS A 340 9.67 6.77 23.80
CA LYS A 340 8.79 5.63 23.54
C LYS A 340 9.55 4.36 23.13
N ASN A 341 10.88 4.42 23.01
CA ASN A 341 11.69 3.31 22.51
C ASN A 341 11.15 2.72 21.18
N ALA A 342 10.69 3.59 20.29
CA ALA A 342 10.15 3.18 18.99
C ALA A 342 11.28 3.03 17.96
N ASP A 343 11.08 2.15 16.97
CA ASP A 343 12.05 1.93 15.88
C ASP A 343 11.88 2.97 14.77
N ALA A 344 10.67 3.54 14.66
CA ALA A 344 10.41 4.73 13.86
C ALA A 344 9.24 5.54 14.40
N ILE A 345 9.28 6.85 14.14
CA ILE A 345 8.12 7.74 14.27
C ILE A 345 7.76 8.30 12.90
N VAL A 346 6.51 8.11 12.51
CA VAL A 346 5.90 8.76 11.33
C VAL A 346 5.33 10.09 11.77
N ALA A 347 6.07 11.17 11.54
CA ALA A 347 5.70 12.52 11.94
C ALA A 347 4.92 13.21 10.82
N ASN A 348 3.77 13.77 11.16
CA ASN A 348 2.88 14.50 10.26
C ASN A 348 2.66 15.92 10.77
N ASP A 349 2.88 16.90 9.90
CA ASP A 349 2.48 18.28 10.17
C ASP A 349 1.00 18.43 9.83
N VAL A 350 0.16 18.56 10.85
CA VAL A 350 -1.30 18.72 10.68
C VAL A 350 -1.74 20.18 10.73
N SER A 351 -0.80 21.13 10.69
CA SER A 351 -1.11 22.56 10.63
C SER A 351 -1.47 23.04 9.21
N GLU A 352 -1.04 22.33 8.16
CA GLU A 352 -1.33 22.68 6.77
C GLU A 352 -2.74 22.21 6.33
N PRO A 353 -3.60 23.12 5.81
CA PRO A 353 -4.90 22.75 5.27
C PRO A 353 -4.78 21.74 4.12
N GLY A 354 -5.48 20.60 4.24
CA GLY A 354 -5.53 19.58 3.18
C GLY A 354 -4.54 18.42 3.33
N ILE A 355 -3.73 18.40 4.40
CA ILE A 355 -2.83 17.28 4.75
C ILE A 355 -3.24 16.71 6.12
N GLY A 356 -3.16 15.38 6.27
CA GLY A 356 -3.42 14.73 7.57
C GLY A 356 -4.85 14.22 7.79
N PHE A 357 -5.56 14.73 8.80
CA PHE A 357 -6.83 14.13 9.23
C PHE A 357 -7.94 14.31 8.17
N GLY A 358 -8.73 13.24 7.93
CA GLY A 358 -9.90 13.28 7.05
C GLY A 358 -9.62 13.27 5.53
N THR A 359 -8.44 13.72 5.09
CA THR A 359 -8.04 13.83 3.68
C THR A 359 -7.59 12.48 3.07
N ASP A 360 -7.39 12.43 1.76
CA ASP A 360 -6.84 11.25 1.06
C ASP A 360 -5.32 11.31 0.85
N ASP A 361 -4.74 12.49 0.95
CA ASP A 361 -3.30 12.74 0.86
C ASP A 361 -2.65 12.90 2.23
N ASN A 362 -1.35 12.64 2.28
CA ASN A 362 -0.51 12.92 3.44
C ASN A 362 0.92 13.29 3.02
N ALA A 363 1.62 14.01 3.89
CA ALA A 363 3.06 14.25 3.80
C ALA A 363 3.64 13.93 5.18
N VAL A 364 4.74 13.18 5.24
CA VAL A 364 5.29 12.73 6.51
C VAL A 364 6.80 12.83 6.51
N THR A 365 7.36 13.01 7.70
CA THR A 365 8.80 12.87 7.94
C THR A 365 9.01 11.64 8.82
N ILE A 366 9.90 10.75 8.39
CA ILE A 366 10.24 9.54 9.12
C ILE A 366 11.47 9.81 9.97
N LEU A 367 11.35 9.59 11.27
CA LEU A 367 12.45 9.65 12.22
C LEU A 367 12.80 8.24 12.66
N ARG A 368 14.10 7.94 12.72
CA ARG A 368 14.65 6.65 13.16
C ARG A 368 15.88 6.88 14.04
N PRO A 369 16.18 5.99 14.99
CA PRO A 369 17.32 6.16 15.88
C PRO A 369 18.62 6.27 15.08
N ASN A 370 19.43 7.29 15.40
CA ASN A 370 20.75 7.52 14.78
C ASN A 370 20.73 7.71 13.25
N GLN A 371 19.62 8.17 12.68
CA GLN A 371 19.51 8.44 11.24
C GLN A 371 18.94 9.82 10.96
N ALA A 372 19.36 10.41 9.84
CA ALA A 372 18.81 11.68 9.39
C ALA A 372 17.30 11.53 9.09
N PRO A 373 16.48 12.55 9.40
CA PRO A 373 15.06 12.55 9.06
C PRO A 373 14.83 12.36 7.56
N LEU A 374 13.94 11.44 7.20
CA LEU A 374 13.60 11.16 5.80
C LEU A 374 12.23 11.75 5.47
N ARG A 375 12.22 12.80 4.65
CA ARG A 375 10.98 13.45 4.21
C ARG A 375 10.33 12.71 3.04
N TRP A 376 9.06 12.38 3.19
CA TRP A 376 8.21 11.93 2.10
C TRP A 376 7.24 13.06 1.72
N SER A 377 7.36 13.55 0.49
CA SER A 377 6.50 14.59 -0.07
C SER A 377 5.03 14.16 -0.10
N ARG A 378 4.14 15.13 -0.30
CA ARG A 378 2.70 14.91 -0.41
C ARG A 378 2.39 13.85 -1.47
N GLN A 379 1.69 12.82 -1.06
CA GLN A 379 1.22 11.73 -1.90
C GLN A 379 -0.02 11.09 -1.24
N SER A 380 -0.66 10.14 -1.92
CA SER A 380 -1.84 9.47 -1.36
C SER A 380 -1.47 8.68 -0.09
N LYS A 381 -2.45 8.52 0.82
CA LYS A 381 -2.28 7.71 2.03
C LYS A 381 -1.93 6.25 1.73
N MET A 382 -2.37 5.72 0.59
CA MET A 382 -2.01 4.37 0.17
C MET A 382 -0.51 4.28 -0.18
N MET A 383 0.04 5.25 -0.93
CA MET A 383 1.47 5.29 -1.24
C MET A 383 2.32 5.47 0.03
N ILE A 384 1.87 6.31 0.98
CA ILE A 384 2.53 6.41 2.30
C ILE A 384 2.46 5.08 3.04
N ALA A 385 1.31 4.41 3.04
CA ALA A 385 1.13 3.12 3.71
C ALA A 385 2.09 2.05 3.15
N GLU A 386 2.23 1.95 1.83
CA GLU A 386 3.16 1.02 1.18
C GLU A 386 4.61 1.31 1.56
N LYS A 387 5.01 2.59 1.63
CA LYS A 387 6.35 2.99 2.09
C LYS A 387 6.58 2.65 3.56
N ILE A 388 5.59 2.82 4.44
CA ILE A 388 5.67 2.38 5.85
C ILE A 388 5.82 0.87 5.93
N VAL A 389 5.07 0.12 5.13
CA VAL A 389 5.14 -1.36 5.09
C VAL A 389 6.50 -1.83 4.58
N ALA A 390 7.05 -1.21 3.54
CA ALA A 390 8.40 -1.49 3.07
C ALA A 390 9.47 -1.17 4.12
N LEU A 391 9.33 -0.04 4.83
CA LEU A 391 10.19 0.30 5.96
C LEU A 391 10.10 -0.77 7.06
N THR A 392 8.89 -1.19 7.42
CA THR A 392 8.65 -2.21 8.44
C THR A 392 9.34 -3.52 8.06
N ALA A 393 9.21 -3.96 6.81
CA ALA A 393 9.87 -5.17 6.32
C ALA A 393 11.40 -5.07 6.39
N ASN A 394 11.96 -3.90 6.08
CA ASN A 394 13.41 -3.68 6.18
C ASN A 394 13.89 -3.71 7.64
N LEU A 395 13.14 -3.11 8.57
CA LEU A 395 13.48 -3.14 9.99
C LEU A 395 13.44 -4.57 10.55
N LEU A 396 12.45 -5.37 10.14
CA LEU A 396 12.34 -6.78 10.55
C LEU A 396 13.51 -7.63 10.03
N LYS A 397 14.09 -7.32 8.87
CA LYS A 397 15.26 -8.05 8.31
C LYS A 397 16.58 -7.74 9.01
N VAL A 398 16.67 -6.62 9.73
CA VAL A 398 17.89 -6.24 10.47
C VAL A 398 17.97 -6.96 11.82
N GLY A 399 16.85 -7.54 12.29
CA GLY A 399 16.79 -8.36 13.50
C GLY A 399 16.92 -9.87 13.28
N ASP A 400 16.93 -10.33 12.01
CA ASP A 400 17.33 -11.69 11.60
C ASP A 400 18.85 -11.71 11.35
#